data_AF-A0A6E8VA79-F1
#
_entry.id   AF-A0A6E8VA79-F1
#
_cell.length_a   1.000
_cell.length_b   1.000
_cell.length_c   1.000
_cell.angle_alpha   90.00
_cell.angle_beta   90.00
_cell.angle_gamma   90.00
#
_symmetry.space_group_name_H-M   'P 1'
#
loop_
_entity.id
_entity.type
_entity.pdbx_description
1 polymer ?
#
loop_
_entity_poly.entity_id
_entity_poly.type
_entity_poly.pdbx_seq_one_letter_code
_entity_poly.pdbx_strand_id
1 'polypeptide(L)'
;LNDDFQFDMNAHDVMVFLHIQKTGGTSFGKHLVRDLDLKRPCTCQRKKKRCYCFRPHRNENWLFSRYSTGWKCGLHADWTELTGCVDQELDKNEGETAKRRYFYITLLREPIARYLSEFRHVQRGATWKNARHWCLGRHATPDELPPCYNGEC
;
A
#
# COMPACT_ATOMS: atom_id res chain seq x y z
N LEU A 1 -16.23 19.35 -19.20
CA LEU A 1 -14.81 18.96 -19.08
C LEU A 1 -14.65 18.23 -17.75
N ASN A 2 -14.71 16.89 -17.82
CA ASN A 2 -14.29 15.86 -16.85
C ASN A 2 -14.66 16.00 -15.36
N ASP A 3 -15.90 15.71 -15.00
CA ASP A 3 -16.29 15.36 -13.61
C ASP A 3 -15.75 13.99 -13.14
N ASP A 4 -15.20 13.16 -14.05
CA ASP A 4 -14.82 11.77 -13.74
C ASP A 4 -13.59 11.60 -12.83
N PHE A 5 -12.78 12.64 -12.62
CA PHE A 5 -11.56 12.56 -11.81
C PHE A 5 -11.72 13.08 -10.37
N GLN A 6 -12.89 13.60 -10.01
CA GLN A 6 -13.12 14.05 -8.63
C GLN A 6 -13.24 12.83 -7.71
N PHE A 7 -12.45 12.82 -6.63
CA PHE A 7 -12.52 11.79 -5.60
C PHE A 7 -13.72 12.03 -4.70
N ASP A 8 -14.66 11.08 -4.66
CA ASP A 8 -15.84 11.13 -3.82
C ASP A 8 -15.68 10.25 -2.56
N MET A 9 -15.44 10.93 -1.44
CA MET A 9 -15.28 10.28 -0.13
C MET A 9 -16.59 9.74 0.46
N ASN A 10 -17.73 10.25 0.00
CA ASN A 10 -19.06 9.81 0.45
C ASN A 10 -19.58 8.61 -0.35
N ALA A 11 -19.09 8.41 -1.57
CA ALA A 11 -19.34 7.22 -2.38
C ALA A 11 -18.38 6.08 -1.97
N HIS A 12 -17.97 5.24 -2.93
CA HIS A 12 -17.12 4.07 -2.71
C HIS A 12 -15.72 4.20 -3.33
N ASP A 13 -15.26 5.43 -3.56
CA ASP A 13 -13.92 5.68 -4.12
C ASP A 13 -12.84 5.34 -3.09
N VAL A 14 -11.80 4.64 -3.54
CA VAL A 14 -10.69 4.22 -2.69
C VAL A 14 -9.37 4.66 -3.30
N MET A 15 -8.58 5.38 -2.50
CA MET A 15 -7.20 5.71 -2.86
C MET A 15 -6.29 4.55 -2.50
N VAL A 16 -5.47 4.08 -3.43
CA VAL A 16 -4.55 2.96 -3.24
C VAL A 16 -3.12 3.47 -3.35
N PHE A 17 -2.35 3.38 -2.26
CA PHE A 17 -0.96 3.80 -2.27
C PHE A 17 -0.01 2.63 -2.55
N LEU A 18 0.52 2.59 -3.78
CA LEU A 18 1.57 1.65 -4.20
C LEU A 18 2.93 2.15 -3.70
N HIS A 19 3.43 1.52 -2.65
CA HIS A 19 4.66 1.93 -1.97
C HIS A 19 5.88 1.18 -2.50
N ILE A 20 6.55 1.75 -3.50
CA ILE A 20 7.84 1.26 -4.01
C ILE A 20 8.93 1.47 -2.95
N GLN A 21 9.83 0.50 -2.78
CA GLN A 21 10.93 0.60 -1.84
C GLN A 21 11.82 1.81 -2.16
N LYS A 22 12.19 2.53 -1.09
CA LYS A 22 13.21 3.59 -1.09
C LYS A 22 12.86 4.85 -1.88
N THR A 23 11.57 5.08 -2.15
CA THR A 23 11.06 6.29 -2.80
C THR A 23 10.56 7.36 -1.82
N GLY A 24 10.81 7.19 -0.51
CA GLY A 24 10.30 8.10 0.52
C GLY A 24 8.86 7.83 0.94
N GLY A 25 8.25 6.73 0.49
CA GLY A 25 6.86 6.38 0.79
C GLY A 25 6.52 6.19 2.27
N THR A 26 7.52 6.01 3.15
CA THR A 26 7.28 6.05 4.61
C THR A 26 6.88 7.44 5.10
N SER A 27 7.46 8.51 4.56
CA SER A 27 7.09 9.88 4.93
C SER A 27 5.73 10.22 4.33
N PHE A 28 5.59 10.00 3.02
CA PHE A 28 4.35 10.26 2.29
C PHE A 28 3.15 9.49 2.85
N GLY A 29 3.31 8.20 3.14
CA GLY A 29 2.26 7.41 3.76
C GLY A 29 1.85 7.88 5.15
N LYS A 30 2.74 8.56 5.90
CA LYS A 30 2.36 9.21 7.17
C LYS A 30 1.54 10.48 6.92
N HIS A 31 1.92 11.29 5.92
CA HIS A 31 1.15 12.47 5.53
C HIS A 31 -0.27 12.10 5.11
N LEU A 32 -0.45 11.02 4.33
CA LEU A 32 -1.77 10.53 3.91
C LEU A 32 -2.73 10.22 5.07
N VAL A 33 -2.21 9.83 6.25
CA VAL A 33 -3.04 9.44 7.41
C VAL A 33 -3.06 10.46 8.54
N ARG A 34 -2.29 11.56 8.45
CA ARG A 34 -2.15 12.54 9.55
C ARG A 34 -2.38 13.98 9.12
N ASP A 35 -2.03 14.33 7.89
CA ASP A 35 -1.85 15.73 7.51
C ASP A 35 -2.85 16.17 6.42
N LEU A 36 -3.82 15.33 6.09
CA LEU A 36 -4.93 15.69 5.21
C LEU A 36 -6.06 16.34 6.01
N ASP A 37 -6.63 17.42 5.47
CA ASP A 37 -7.82 18.07 6.01
C ASP A 37 -9.07 17.28 5.56
N LEU A 38 -9.67 16.55 6.50
CA LEU A 38 -10.76 15.61 6.26
C LEU A 38 -11.91 15.90 7.21
N LYS A 39 -13.16 15.79 6.72
CA LYS A 39 -14.37 15.86 7.56
C LYS A 39 -14.32 14.88 8.74
N ARG A 40 -13.75 13.69 8.51
CA ARG A 40 -13.44 12.67 9.53
C ARG A 40 -11.96 12.30 9.42
N PRO A 41 -11.09 12.82 10.30
CA PRO A 41 -9.67 12.47 10.32
C PRO A 41 -9.44 10.97 10.60
N CYS A 42 -8.31 10.43 10.15
CA CYS A 42 -7.92 9.08 10.49
C CYS A 42 -7.56 8.94 11.98
N THR A 43 -7.99 7.86 12.62
CA THR A 43 -7.68 7.58 14.02
C THR A 43 -6.43 6.70 14.14
N CYS A 44 -5.30 7.29 14.55
CA CYS A 44 -4.04 6.59 14.76
C CYS A 44 -3.79 6.28 16.25
N GLN A 45 -3.68 5.00 16.62
CA GLN A 45 -3.33 4.62 18.00
C GLN A 45 -1.81 4.67 18.23
N ARG A 46 -1.31 5.34 19.27
CA ARG A 46 0.15 5.51 19.53
C ARG A 46 0.94 4.19 19.59
N LYS A 47 0.31 3.09 20.01
CA LYS A 47 0.95 1.76 20.09
C LYS A 47 0.89 0.95 18.79
N LYS A 48 0.04 1.33 17.83
CA LYS A 48 -0.13 0.61 16.57
C LYS A 48 0.43 1.43 15.42
N LYS A 49 1.17 0.76 14.52
CA LYS A 49 1.64 1.38 13.28
C LYS A 49 0.51 1.62 12.26
N ARG A 50 -0.74 1.31 12.61
CA ARG A 50 -1.91 1.37 11.73
C ARG A 50 -2.92 2.38 12.25
N CYS A 51 -3.50 3.15 11.34
CA CYS A 51 -4.55 4.12 11.56
C CYS A 51 -5.85 3.64 10.93
N TYR A 52 -6.98 4.04 11.50
CA TYR A 52 -8.30 3.77 10.94
C TYR A 52 -8.73 4.97 10.10
N CYS A 53 -8.75 4.82 8.78
CA CYS A 53 -9.11 5.87 7.84
C CYS A 53 -10.49 5.58 7.24
N PHE A 54 -11.52 5.83 8.06
CA PHE A 54 -12.90 5.55 7.69
C PHE A 54 -13.58 6.73 7.02
N ARG A 55 -14.59 6.44 6.19
CA ARG A 55 -15.44 7.45 5.59
C ARG A 55 -16.20 8.27 6.66
N PRO A 56 -16.66 9.50 6.34
CA PRO A 56 -17.40 10.32 7.29
C PRO A 56 -18.67 9.66 7.84
N HIS A 57 -19.41 8.94 6.98
CA HIS A 57 -20.73 8.39 7.29
C HIS A 57 -20.76 6.87 7.48
N ARG A 58 -19.65 6.17 7.23
CA ARG A 58 -19.55 4.70 7.25
C ARG A 58 -18.23 4.22 7.83
N ASN A 59 -18.17 2.98 8.29
CA ASN A 59 -16.94 2.35 8.77
C ASN A 59 -16.18 1.61 7.65
N GLU A 60 -16.24 2.14 6.42
CA GLU A 60 -15.51 1.67 5.24
C GLU A 60 -14.21 2.43 5.08
N ASN A 61 -13.18 1.79 4.54
CA ASN A 61 -11.88 2.43 4.32
C ASN A 61 -11.88 3.20 2.98
N TRP A 62 -11.55 4.49 3.02
CA TRP A 62 -11.33 5.27 1.79
C TRP A 62 -9.87 5.22 1.31
N LEU A 63 -8.95 4.71 2.14
CA LEU A 63 -7.53 4.60 1.86
C LEU A 63 -7.02 3.17 2.05
N PHE A 64 -6.44 2.59 0.99
CA PHE A 64 -5.70 1.35 1.03
C PHE A 64 -4.19 1.64 1.02
N SER A 65 -3.52 1.39 2.14
CA SER A 65 -2.09 1.66 2.29
C SER A 65 -1.51 0.85 3.46
N ARG A 66 -0.18 0.78 3.54
CA ARG A 66 0.53 0.24 4.71
C ARG A 66 0.03 0.81 6.05
N TYR A 67 -0.27 2.11 6.09
CA TYR A 67 -0.63 2.80 7.32
C TYR A 67 -2.13 2.77 7.64
N SER A 68 -2.99 2.35 6.69
CA SER A 68 -4.44 2.20 6.90
C SER A 68 -4.87 0.74 7.00
N THR A 69 -4.70 -0.04 5.94
CA THR A 69 -5.12 -1.45 5.85
C THR A 69 -3.99 -2.42 6.20
N GLY A 70 -2.73 -1.98 6.10
CA GLY A 70 -1.55 -2.81 6.29
C GLY A 70 -1.11 -3.50 5.00
N TRP A 71 -0.30 -4.55 5.13
CA TRP A 71 0.22 -5.32 3.99
C TRP A 71 -0.71 -6.49 3.61
N LYS A 72 -2.00 -6.19 3.43
CA LYS A 72 -3.03 -7.22 3.15
C LYS A 72 -2.77 -7.99 1.85
N CYS A 73 -2.32 -7.27 0.82
CA CYS A 73 -1.97 -7.85 -0.48
C CYS A 73 -0.53 -8.33 -0.61
N GLY A 74 0.29 -8.24 0.45
CA GLY A 74 1.70 -8.57 0.42
C GLY A 74 2.59 -7.42 0.90
N LEU A 75 3.79 -7.76 1.36
CA LEU A 75 4.80 -6.78 1.77
C LEU A 75 5.33 -6.07 0.51
N HIS A 76 5.13 -4.74 0.44
CA HIS A 76 5.49 -3.94 -0.74
C HIS A 76 4.84 -4.46 -2.04
N ALA A 77 3.55 -4.82 -1.96
CA ALA A 77 2.78 -5.30 -3.10
C ALA A 77 2.89 -4.35 -4.30
N ASP A 78 3.25 -4.91 -5.46
CA ASP A 78 3.40 -4.16 -6.71
C ASP A 78 2.05 -3.93 -7.43
N TRP A 79 2.10 -3.38 -8.65
CA TRP A 79 0.91 -3.10 -9.43
C TRP A 79 0.09 -4.36 -9.70
N THR A 80 0.74 -5.43 -10.16
CA THR A 80 0.12 -6.71 -10.49
C THR A 80 -0.59 -7.29 -9.26
N GLU A 81 0.08 -7.27 -8.11
CA GLU A 81 -0.46 -7.80 -6.87
C GLU A 81 -1.64 -6.96 -6.37
N LEU A 82 -1.52 -5.63 -6.37
CA LEU A 82 -2.58 -4.75 -5.87
C LEU A 82 -3.84 -4.83 -6.74
N THR A 83 -3.72 -4.80 -8.06
CA THR A 83 -4.89 -4.85 -8.96
C THR A 83 -5.65 -6.18 -8.86
N GLY A 84 -4.96 -7.27 -8.51
CA GLY A 84 -5.58 -8.58 -8.35
C GLY A 84 -6.14 -8.86 -6.94
N CYS A 85 -5.88 -7.99 -5.95
CA CYS A 85 -6.13 -8.32 -4.54
C CYS A 85 -6.95 -7.27 -3.77
N VAL A 86 -6.80 -5.97 -4.08
CA VAL A 86 -7.36 -4.88 -3.24
C VAL A 86 -8.87 -4.98 -3.07
N ASP A 87 -9.61 -5.26 -4.15
CA ASP A 87 -11.07 -5.35 -4.14
C ASP A 87 -11.56 -6.46 -3.19
N GLN A 88 -11.04 -7.68 -3.37
CA GLN A 88 -11.37 -8.82 -2.53
C GLN A 88 -11.01 -8.59 -1.06
N GLU A 89 -9.88 -7.94 -0.77
CA GLU A 89 -9.48 -7.65 0.61
C GLU A 89 -10.33 -6.57 1.26
N LEU A 90 -10.86 -5.61 0.50
CA LEU A 90 -11.79 -4.62 1.03
C LEU A 90 -13.16 -5.25 1.31
N ASP A 91 -13.70 -6.05 0.40
CA ASP A 91 -14.94 -6.80 0.62
C ASP A 91 -14.88 -7.66 1.88
N LYS A 92 -13.79 -8.40 2.08
CA LYS A 92 -13.59 -9.22 3.29
C LYS A 92 -13.53 -8.39 4.57
N ASN A 93 -12.94 -7.20 4.53
CA ASN A 93 -12.78 -6.35 5.71
C ASN A 93 -14.07 -5.57 6.04
N GLU A 94 -14.85 -5.21 5.03
CA GLU A 94 -16.08 -4.40 5.17
C GLU A 94 -17.33 -5.27 5.32
N GLY A 95 -17.28 -6.54 4.88
CA GLY A 95 -18.40 -7.47 4.95
C GLY A 95 -19.49 -7.22 3.91
N GLU A 96 -19.26 -6.28 2.99
CA GLU A 96 -20.19 -5.87 1.94
C GLU A 96 -19.43 -5.75 0.61
N THR A 97 -20.06 -6.23 -0.46
CA THR A 97 -19.57 -6.05 -1.83
C THR A 97 -20.04 -4.71 -2.36
N ALA A 98 -19.10 -3.85 -2.73
CA ALA A 98 -19.41 -2.53 -3.27
C ALA A 98 -18.70 -2.29 -4.60
N LYS A 99 -19.39 -1.60 -5.53
CA LYS A 99 -18.75 -1.16 -6.77
C LYS A 99 -17.84 0.04 -6.46
N ARG A 100 -16.53 -0.22 -6.33
CA ARG A 100 -15.51 0.78 -5.99
C ARG A 100 -14.81 1.32 -7.23
N ARG A 101 -14.37 2.58 -7.18
CA ARG A 101 -13.38 3.14 -8.11
C ARG A 101 -12.05 3.27 -7.39
N TYR A 102 -10.97 2.83 -8.03
CA TYR A 102 -9.64 2.82 -7.43
C TYR A 102 -8.75 3.92 -8.01
N PHE A 103 -8.24 4.77 -7.13
CA PHE A 103 -7.32 5.85 -7.45
C PHE A 103 -5.93 5.46 -6.99
N TYR A 104 -5.14 4.88 -7.91
CA TYR A 104 -3.78 4.46 -7.60
C TYR A 104 -2.82 5.64 -7.60
N ILE A 105 -2.03 5.74 -6.55
CA ILE A 105 -0.99 6.75 -6.40
C ILE A 105 0.33 6.08 -6.00
N THR A 106 1.44 6.69 -6.39
CA THR A 106 2.78 6.21 -6.03
C THR A 106 3.77 7.37 -5.91
N LEU A 107 4.98 7.04 -5.47
CA LEU A 107 6.13 7.93 -5.50
C LEU A 107 7.25 7.28 -6.28
N LEU A 108 7.86 8.08 -7.15
CA LEU A 108 9.09 7.74 -7.84
C LEU A 108 10.26 8.52 -7.25
N ARG A 109 11.46 8.02 -7.49
CA ARG A 109 12.72 8.66 -7.10
C ARG A 109 13.73 8.43 -8.21
N GLU A 110 14.65 9.37 -8.38
CA GLU A 110 15.79 9.22 -9.29
C GLU A 110 16.47 7.84 -9.07
N PRO A 111 16.65 7.03 -10.14
CA PRO A 111 17.03 5.63 -10.01
C PRO A 111 18.33 5.37 -9.26
N ILE A 112 19.38 6.16 -9.48
CA ILE A 112 20.70 5.96 -8.85
C ILE A 112 20.58 6.21 -7.35
N ALA A 113 19.94 7.31 -6.95
CA ALA A 113 19.69 7.63 -5.55
C ALA A 113 18.78 6.61 -4.87
N ARG A 114 17.77 6.09 -5.58
CA ARG A 114 16.91 5.00 -5.10
C ARG A 114 17.71 3.73 -4.84
N TYR A 115 18.52 3.32 -5.81
CA TYR A 115 19.36 2.12 -5.75
C TYR A 115 20.39 2.18 -4.61
N LEU A 116 21.15 3.27 -4.50
CA LEU A 116 22.11 3.46 -3.41
C LEU A 116 21.42 3.49 -2.03
N SER A 117 20.19 4.02 -1.96
CA SER A 117 19.39 3.99 -0.74
C SER A 117 18.95 2.58 -0.37
N GLU A 118 18.67 1.73 -1.36
CA GLU A 118 18.33 0.32 -1.18
C GLU A 118 19.54 -0.47 -0.71
N PHE A 119 20.67 -0.34 -1.40
CA PHE A 119 21.94 -0.97 -1.04
C PHE A 119 22.29 -0.72 0.44
N ARG A 120 22.29 0.55 0.89
CA ARG A 120 22.55 0.88 2.30
C ARG A 120 21.51 0.35 3.28
N HIS A 121 20.29 0.07 2.83
CA HIS A 121 19.25 -0.52 3.68
C HIS A 121 19.43 -2.03 3.80
N VAL A 122 19.75 -2.70 2.69
CA VAL A 122 20.09 -4.12 2.63
C VAL A 122 21.36 -4.39 3.45
N GLN A 123 22.38 -3.55 3.35
CA GLN A 123 23.59 -3.61 4.18
C GLN A 123 23.30 -3.57 5.69
N ARG A 124 22.16 -3.01 6.09
CA ARG A 124 21.70 -2.94 7.51
C ARG A 124 20.64 -4.00 7.85
N GLY A 125 20.50 -5.04 7.02
CA GLY A 125 19.64 -6.19 7.28
C GLY A 125 18.25 -6.16 6.65
N ALA A 126 17.91 -5.17 5.81
CA ALA A 126 16.64 -5.18 5.10
C ALA A 126 16.65 -6.22 3.97
N THR A 127 15.73 -7.17 4.00
CA THR A 127 15.63 -8.22 2.97
C THR A 127 14.35 -8.19 2.17
N TRP A 128 13.25 -7.72 2.79
CA TRP A 128 11.88 -7.86 2.25
C TRP A 128 11.52 -9.28 1.81
N LYS A 129 12.18 -10.31 2.35
CA LYS A 129 12.05 -11.73 1.97
C LYS A 129 10.63 -12.32 2.07
N ASN A 130 9.73 -11.63 2.75
CA ASN A 130 8.31 -12.02 2.88
C ASN A 130 7.42 -11.34 1.82
N ALA A 131 8.00 -10.67 0.81
CA ALA A 131 7.28 -10.24 -0.37
C ALA A 131 6.76 -11.48 -1.10
N ARG A 132 5.54 -11.37 -1.64
CA ARG A 132 4.84 -12.53 -2.21
C ARG A 132 5.23 -12.79 -3.66
N HIS A 133 5.52 -11.73 -4.42
CA HIS A 133 5.78 -11.79 -5.86
C HIS A 133 4.69 -12.58 -6.60
N TRP A 134 3.43 -12.27 -6.28
CA TRP A 134 2.27 -12.97 -6.82
C TRP A 134 1.95 -12.51 -8.23
N CYS A 135 1.94 -13.45 -9.17
CA CYS A 135 1.63 -13.20 -10.57
C CYS A 135 0.94 -14.44 -11.16
N LEU A 136 -0.07 -14.24 -12.04
CA LEU A 136 -0.83 -15.32 -12.68
C LEU A 136 -1.38 -16.38 -11.69
N GLY A 137 -1.79 -15.94 -10.50
CA GLY A 137 -2.43 -16.82 -9.52
C GLY A 137 -1.47 -17.68 -8.69
N ARG A 138 -0.16 -17.41 -8.71
CA ARG A 138 0.84 -18.14 -7.91
C ARG A 138 1.98 -17.25 -7.40
N HIS A 139 2.71 -17.77 -6.42
CA HIS A 139 3.99 -17.20 -5.97
C HIS A 139 5.12 -17.53 -6.95
N ALA A 140 6.13 -16.66 -6.99
CA ALA A 140 7.40 -16.96 -7.64
C ALA A 140 8.13 -18.09 -6.90
N THR A 141 8.74 -19.01 -7.66
CA THR A 141 9.56 -20.09 -7.09
C THR A 141 10.99 -19.59 -6.81
N PRO A 142 11.76 -20.30 -5.95
CA PRO A 142 13.17 -19.98 -5.73
C PRO A 142 14.04 -20.09 -7.00
N ASP A 143 13.63 -20.89 -7.99
CA ASP A 143 14.33 -21.00 -9.27
C ASP A 143 14.08 -19.77 -10.16
N GLU A 144 12.88 -19.18 -10.07
CA GLU A 144 12.50 -17.96 -10.80
C GLU A 144 13.07 -16.70 -10.13
N LEU A 145 13.15 -16.69 -8.79
CA LEU A 145 13.71 -15.60 -8.00
C LEU A 145 14.72 -16.14 -6.96
N PRO A 146 15.95 -16.45 -7.38
CA PRO A 146 16.97 -16.95 -6.47
C PRO A 146 17.44 -15.85 -5.50
N PRO A 147 17.69 -16.19 -4.22
CA PRO A 147 18.20 -15.23 -3.25
C PRO A 147 19.64 -14.83 -3.58
N CYS A 148 19.98 -13.57 -3.35
CA CYS A 148 21.36 -13.07 -3.51
C CYS A 148 22.25 -13.33 -2.27
N TYR A 149 21.75 -14.02 -1.26
CA TYR A 149 22.45 -14.29 0.00
C TYR A 149 22.03 -15.65 0.58
N ASN A 150 22.93 -16.32 1.30
CA ASN A 150 22.78 -17.71 1.74
C ASN A 150 21.97 -17.89 3.04
N GLY A 151 21.45 -16.81 3.61
CA GLY A 151 20.75 -16.80 4.90
C GLY A 151 21.60 -16.16 6.00
N GLU A 152 20.96 -15.29 6.78
CA GLU A 152 21.51 -14.28 7.71
C GLU A 152 22.02 -13.00 7.06
N CYS A 153 21.43 -11.88 7.49
CA CYS A 153 21.95 -10.52 7.37
C CYS A 153 22.17 -9.98 8.77
#